data_AF-A0A953M767-F1
#
_entry.id   AF-A0A953M767-F1
#
_cell.length_a   1.000
_cell.length_b   1.000
_cell.length_c   1.000
_cell.angle_alpha   90.00
_cell.angle_beta   90.00
_cell.angle_gamma   90.00
#
_symmetry.space_group_name_H-M   'P 1'
#
loop_
_entity.id
_entity.type
_entity.pdbx_description
1 polymer ?
#
loop_
_entity_poly.entity_id
_entity_poly.type
_entity_poly.pdbx_seq_one_letter_code
_entity_poly.pdbx_strand_id
1 'polypeptide(L)' 'MTEPYVLTFEPILKRKVWGGRRLERYGKTLEPDADYGESWELADLAATSASGGGGGSAVSLIRNGSLAGKTIGDAIGLW' A
#
# COMPACT_ATOMS: atom_id res chain seq x y z
N MET A 1 -21.83 -0.70 18.57
CA MET A 1 -21.05 0.40 17.98
C MET A 1 -19.62 -0.07 17.88
N THR A 2 -19.00 0.03 16.72
CA THR A 2 -17.57 -0.26 16.55
C THR A 2 -16.78 0.81 17.30
N GLU A 3 -15.87 0.40 18.18
CA GLU A 3 -14.98 1.33 18.86
C GLU A 3 -14.02 1.94 17.83
N PRO A 4 -13.84 3.27 17.78
CA PRO A 4 -12.92 3.89 16.83
C PRO A 4 -11.48 3.48 17.15
N TYR A 5 -10.72 3.13 16.12
CA TYR A 5 -9.31 2.75 16.24
C TYR A 5 -8.51 3.29 15.04
N VAL A 6 -7.19 3.39 15.21
CA VAL A 6 -6.28 3.83 14.15
C VAL A 6 -6.17 2.75 13.08
N LEU A 7 -6.47 3.11 11.84
CA LEU A 7 -6.26 2.24 10.69
C LEU A 7 -4.79 2.31 10.25
N THR A 8 -4.17 1.14 10.13
CA THR A 8 -2.86 0.94 9.51
C THR A 8 -3.04 0.13 8.23
N PHE A 9 -2.08 0.21 7.31
CA PHE A 9 -2.22 -0.36 5.97
C PHE A 9 -1.03 -1.23 5.58
N GLU A 10 -1.29 -2.21 4.73
CA GLU A 10 -0.23 -2.96 4.06
C GLU A 10 0.39 -2.09 2.94
N PRO A 11 1.73 -1.93 2.90
CA PRO A 11 2.38 -1.10 1.91
C PRO A 11 2.36 -1.77 0.54
N ILE A 12 2.11 -0.98 -0.51
CA ILE A 12 2.31 -1.40 -1.90
C ILE A 12 3.72 -1.01 -2.32
N LEU A 13 4.60 -1.99 -2.44
CA LEU A 13 5.99 -1.78 -2.82
C LEU A 13 6.15 -1.78 -4.33
N LYS A 14 6.73 -0.72 -4.90
CA LYS A 14 6.92 -0.59 -6.35
C LYS A 14 8.39 -0.69 -6.74
N ARG A 15 8.67 -1.60 -7.68
CA ARG A 15 9.97 -1.69 -8.35
C ARG A 15 10.19 -0.46 -9.24
N LYS A 16 11.40 0.09 -9.22
CA LYS A 16 11.77 1.27 -10.03
C LYS A 16 13.21 1.16 -10.48
N VAL A 17 13.52 1.69 -11.67
CA VAL A 17 14.89 1.72 -12.22
C VAL A 17 15.87 2.52 -11.37
N TRP A 18 15.37 3.46 -10.58
CA TRP A 18 16.11 4.25 -9.60
C TRP A 18 15.98 3.68 -8.17
N GLY A 19 15.33 2.52 -8.03
CA GLY A 19 15.10 1.86 -6.76
C GLY A 19 16.37 1.28 -6.15
N GLY A 20 16.20 0.61 -5.03
CA GLY A 20 17.26 -0.11 -4.36
C GLY A 20 16.74 -0.85 -3.14
N ARG A 21 17.61 -1.02 -2.15
CA ARG A 21 17.33 -1.75 -0.90
C ARG A 21 17.09 -0.86 0.32
N ARG A 22 17.13 0.47 0.18
CA ARG A 22 17.05 1.41 1.32
C ARG A 22 15.75 1.26 2.12
N LEU A 23 14.65 0.84 1.49
CA LEU A 23 13.35 0.61 2.16
C LEU A 23 13.40 -0.47 3.25
N GLU A 24 14.35 -1.41 3.20
CA GLU A 24 14.54 -2.40 4.29
C GLU A 24 14.88 -1.73 5.63
N ARG A 25 15.60 -0.59 5.59
CA ARG A 25 15.92 0.18 6.80
C ARG A 25 14.69 0.79 7.48
N TYR A 26 13.57 0.84 6.75
CA TYR A 26 12.26 1.27 7.25
C TYR A 26 11.34 0.07 7.54
N GLY A 27 11.90 -1.14 7.67
CA GLY A 27 11.17 -2.35 8.02
C GLY A 27 10.35 -2.94 6.88
N LYS A 28 10.61 -2.56 5.62
CA LYS A 28 9.91 -3.14 4.46
C LYS A 28 10.56 -4.46 4.07
N THR A 29 9.76 -5.51 3.98
CA THR A 29 10.20 -6.79 3.42
C THR A 29 10.22 -6.68 1.91
N LEU A 30 11.40 -6.79 1.31
CA LEU A 30 11.60 -6.69 -0.13
C LEU A 30 12.06 -8.05 -0.67
N GLU A 31 11.53 -8.46 -1.83
CA GLU A 31 11.96 -9.69 -2.50
C GLU A 31 13.47 -9.69 -2.79
N PRO A 32 14.19 -10.81 -2.63
CA PRO A 32 15.58 -10.92 -3.05
C PRO A 32 15.65 -10.72 -4.57
N ASP A 33 16.63 -9.94 -5.04
CA ASP A 33 16.85 -9.62 -6.47
C ASP A 33 15.89 -8.61 -7.11
N ALA A 34 15.25 -7.77 -6.31
CA ALA A 34 14.46 -6.64 -6.81
C ALA A 34 14.80 -5.32 -6.12
N ASP A 35 14.90 -4.26 -6.94
CA ASP A 35 15.10 -2.89 -6.51
C ASP A 35 13.78 -2.15 -6.41
N TYR A 36 13.48 -1.69 -5.19
CA TYR A 36 12.25 -0.96 -4.88
C TYR A 36 12.56 0.51 -4.67
N GLY A 37 11.84 1.38 -5.40
CA GLY A 37 11.99 2.83 -5.29
C GLY A 37 10.94 3.48 -4.43
N GLU A 38 9.73 2.91 -4.41
CA GLU A 38 8.59 3.53 -3.74
C GLU A 38 7.93 2.54 -2.77
N SER A 39 7.48 3.07 -1.63
CA SER A 39 6.56 2.40 -0.70
C SER A 39 5.30 3.25 -0.62
N TRP A 40 4.19 2.76 -1.16
CA TRP A 40 2.91 3.44 -1.07
C TRP A 40 2.17 2.93 0.15
N GLU A 41 2.14 3.73 1.21
CA GLU A 41 1.56 3.34 2.50
C GLU A 41 0.02 3.39 2.50
N LEU A 42 -0.56 4.29 1.71
CA LEU A 42 -2.00 4.38 1.49
C LEU A 42 -2.27 4.83 0.06
N ALA A 43 -2.99 4.01 -0.69
CA ALA A 43 -3.46 4.32 -2.03
C ALA A 43 -4.90 3.84 -2.20
N ASP A 44 -5.68 4.61 -2.95
CA ASP A 44 -7.03 4.24 -3.40
C ASP A 44 -7.21 4.73 -4.84
N LEU A 45 -6.42 4.17 -5.74
CA LEU A 45 -6.32 4.59 -7.13
C LEU A 45 -6.87 3.50 -8.04
N ALA A 46 -7.99 3.80 -8.71
CA ALA A 46 -8.59 2.88 -9.69
C ALA A 46 -7.67 2.62 -10.90
N ALA A 47 -6.81 3.58 -11.25
CA ALA A 47 -5.76 3.42 -12.25
C ALA A 47 -4.56 4.30 -11.90
N THR A 48 -3.38 3.89 -12.36
CA THR A 48 -2.14 4.64 -12.25
C THR A 48 -1.59 4.96 -13.64
N SER A 49 -0.70 5.94 -13.77
CA SER A 49 -0.05 6.21 -15.06
C SER A 49 0.69 4.96 -15.56
N ALA A 50 0.53 4.62 -16.84
CA ALA A 50 1.25 3.50 -17.46
C ALA A 50 2.77 3.68 -17.43
N SER A 51 3.26 4.90 -17.66
CA SER A 51 4.70 5.20 -17.71
C SER A 51 5.35 5.32 -16.33
N GLY A 52 4.55 5.46 -15.26
CA GLY A 52 5.05 5.72 -13.91
C GLY A 52 4.61 4.70 -12.87
N GLY A 53 3.30 4.47 -12.73
CA GLY A 53 2.71 3.66 -11.65
C GLY A 53 2.36 2.21 -12.02
N GLY A 54 2.52 1.85 -13.29
CA GLY A 54 2.29 0.49 -13.81
C GLY A 54 0.96 0.32 -14.53
N GLY A 55 0.15 1.37 -14.71
CA GLY A 55 -1.08 1.35 -15.51
C GLY A 55 -2.30 0.73 -14.83
N GLY A 56 -2.09 -0.20 -13.91
CA GLY A 56 -3.15 -0.87 -13.14
C GLY A 56 -3.65 -0.06 -11.95
N SER A 57 -4.63 -0.62 -11.25
CA SER A 57 -5.10 -0.11 -9.96
C SER A 57 -4.05 -0.27 -8.86
N ALA A 58 -4.16 0.55 -7.82
CA ALA A 58 -3.36 0.45 -6.61
C ALA A 58 -4.24 0.83 -5.42
N VAL A 59 -4.69 -0.16 -4.68
CA VAL A 59 -5.59 0.01 -3.52
C VAL A 59 -4.96 -0.69 -2.32
N SER A 60 -4.68 0.08 -1.27
CA SER A 60 -4.10 -0.43 -0.03
C SER A 60 -5.16 -1.16 0.80
N LEU A 61 -4.72 -2.22 1.49
CA LEU A 61 -5.57 -2.96 2.41
C LEU A 61 -5.28 -2.54 3.85
N ILE A 62 -6.33 -2.42 4.65
CA ILE A 62 -6.22 -2.22 6.09
C ILE A 62 -5.55 -3.46 6.70
N ARG A 63 -4.56 -3.24 7.56
CA ARG A 63 -3.73 -4.28 8.16
C ARG A 63 -4.26 -4.78 9.51
N ASN A 64 -4.95 -3.93 10.27
CA ASN A 64 -5.28 -4.19 11.67
C ASN A 64 -6.78 -4.09 11.98
N GLY A 65 -7.14 -4.65 13.13
CA GLY A 65 -8.48 -4.52 13.70
C GLY A 65 -9.55 -5.28 12.91
N SER A 66 -10.81 -4.92 13.17
CA SER A 66 -11.99 -5.59 12.61
C SER A 66 -12.18 -5.38 11.10
N LEU A 67 -11.51 -4.38 10.53
CA LEU A 67 -11.56 -4.06 9.10
C LEU A 67 -10.32 -4.56 8.35
N ALA A 68 -9.47 -5.39 8.96
CA ALA A 68 -8.32 -5.97 8.29
C ALA A 68 -8.73 -6.68 6.98
N GLY A 69 -7.97 -6.45 5.91
CA GLY A 69 -8.26 -6.94 4.56
C GLY A 69 -9.32 -6.13 3.78
N LYS A 70 -9.93 -5.11 4.38
CA LYS A 70 -10.81 -4.16 3.68
C LYS A 70 -10.02 -2.99 3.10
N THR A 71 -10.62 -2.32 2.13
CA THR A 71 -10.09 -1.07 1.56
C THR A 71 -10.51 0.13 2.40
N ILE A 72 -9.87 1.28 2.20
CA ILE A 72 -10.35 2.54 2.81
C ILE A 72 -11.76 2.90 2.29
N GLY A 73 -12.07 2.59 1.02
CA GLY A 73 -13.40 2.79 0.44
C GLY A 73 -14.48 1.98 1.16
N ASP A 74 -14.21 0.71 1.48
CA ASP A 74 -15.10 -0.13 2.29
C ASP A 74 -15.33 0.49 3.67
N ALA A 75 -14.28 1.00 4.31
CA ALA A 75 -14.37 1.60 5.64
C ALA A 75 -15.18 2.91 5.65
N ILE A 76 -15.01 3.74 4.61
CA ILE A 76 -15.80 4.97 4.42
C ILE A 76 -17.28 4.62 4.21
N GLY A 77 -17.59 3.57 3.45
CA GLY A 77 -18.97 3.14 3.20
C GLY A 77 -19.72 2.60 4.42
N LEU A 78 -19.06 2.46 5.58
CA LEU A 78 -19.70 2.12 6.85
C LEU A 78 -20.24 3.35 7.61
N TRP A 79 -20.00 4.56 7.09
CA TRP A 79 -20.48 5.84 7.61
C TRP A 79 -21.58 6.40 6.71
#